data_AF-A0A354NU82-F1
#
_entry.id   AF-A0A354NU82-F1
#
_cell.length_a   1.000
_cell.length_b   1.000
_cell.length_c   1.000
_cell.angle_alpha   90.00
_cell.angle_beta   90.00
_cell.angle_gamma   90.00
#
_symmetry.space_group_name_H-M   'P 1'
#
loop_
_entity.id
_entity.type
_entity.pdbx_description
1 polymer ?
#
loop_
_entity_poly.entity_id
_entity_poly.type
_entity_poly.pdbx_seq_one_letter_code
_entity_poly.pdbx_strand_id
1 'polypeptide(L)'
;GDEHVAEYEAPSYVQYVDNSDLAGQLVSGEIDAAIGAGPIDSPDVRPLFPEPAESDAQWFNEYGIYPISHMMVVKNEQLEANPWLHEELYSLFEQAKKPLMKQFDSGASLSGEDANIQNMARIVGGDPLPFGLESSRKTVDTFIQFTLNQQIIREPVTSEELFPVSAH
;
A
#
# COMPACT_ATOMS: atom_id res chain seq x y z
N GLY A 1 1.69 9.01 8.62
CA GLY A 1 0.25 9.30 8.61
C GLY A 1 -0.30 8.70 9.86
N ASP A 2 -0.98 9.48 10.68
CA ASP A 2 -1.62 8.99 11.90
C ASP A 2 -2.79 8.07 11.49
N GLU A 3 -2.89 6.91 12.14
CA GLU A 3 -3.99 5.97 11.91
C GLU A 3 -5.24 6.55 12.56
N HIS A 4 -5.86 7.52 11.87
CA HIS A 4 -7.02 8.27 12.33
C HIS A 4 -8.32 7.44 12.29
N VAL A 5 -8.32 6.23 12.84
CA VAL A 5 -9.57 5.64 13.32
C VAL A 5 -9.84 6.30 14.67
N ALA A 6 -10.83 7.19 14.73
CA ALA A 6 -11.12 8.01 15.91
C ALA A 6 -11.40 7.15 17.17
N GLU A 7 -11.83 5.92 16.96
CA GLU A 7 -12.16 4.94 17.97
C GLU A 7 -10.97 4.07 18.41
N TYR A 8 -9.82 4.14 17.72
CA TYR A 8 -8.67 3.32 18.06
C TYR A 8 -8.03 3.80 19.37
N GLU A 9 -7.85 2.86 20.30
CA GLU A 9 -7.15 3.08 21.55
C GLU A 9 -5.81 2.37 21.49
N ALA A 10 -4.74 3.14 21.32
CA ALA A 10 -3.41 2.59 21.26
C ALA A 10 -3.04 1.86 22.58
N PRO A 11 -2.37 0.70 22.52
CA PRO A 11 -1.88 0.03 23.72
C PRO A 11 -1.01 0.95 24.58
N SER A 12 -0.98 0.71 25.90
CA SER A 12 -0.23 1.54 26.87
C SER A 12 1.28 1.69 26.62
N TYR A 13 1.86 0.84 25.77
CA TYR A 13 3.26 0.87 25.36
C TYR A 13 3.51 1.62 24.03
N VAL A 14 2.46 2.16 23.40
CA VAL A 14 2.58 3.03 22.23
C VAL A 14 2.65 4.48 22.69
N GLN A 15 3.63 5.22 22.20
CA GLN A 15 3.83 6.63 22.50
C GLN A 15 3.80 7.42 21.20
N TYR A 16 2.96 8.45 21.16
CA TYR A 16 2.93 9.39 20.04
C TYR A 16 3.92 10.51 20.32
N VAL A 17 4.81 10.77 19.35
CA VAL A 17 5.80 11.85 19.42
C VAL A 17 5.60 12.74 18.20
N ASP A 18 5.44 14.04 18.43
CA ASP A 18 5.23 15.00 17.34
C ASP A 18 6.51 15.18 16.52
N ASN A 19 6.40 15.02 15.20
CA ASN A 19 7.40 15.43 14.19
C ASN A 19 8.85 15.07 14.57
N SER A 20 9.08 13.82 14.97
CA SER A 20 10.38 13.34 15.44
C SER A 20 11.33 13.06 14.28
N ASP A 21 12.59 13.51 14.42
CA ASP A 21 13.70 13.15 13.54
C ASP A 21 14.10 11.69 13.79
N LEU A 22 13.41 10.75 13.13
CA LEU A 22 13.66 9.32 13.27
C LEU A 22 15.10 8.94 12.92
N ALA A 23 15.71 9.63 11.94
CA ALA A 23 17.09 9.37 11.54
C ALA A 23 18.06 9.79 12.66
N GLY A 24 17.88 10.98 13.22
CA GLY A 24 18.67 11.47 14.36
C GLY A 24 18.51 10.60 15.62
N GLN A 25 17.29 10.15 15.91
CA GLN A 25 17.03 9.24 17.04
C GLN A 25 17.72 7.89 16.86
N LEU A 26 17.70 7.34 15.64
CA LEU A 26 18.36 6.08 15.35
C LEU A 26 19.89 6.20 15.43
N VAL A 27 20.47 7.28 14.88
CA VAL A 27 21.92 7.54 14.92
C VAL A 27 22.42 7.79 16.34
N SER A 28 21.62 8.48 17.18
CA SER A 28 21.98 8.73 18.58
C SER A 28 21.79 7.51 19.49
N GLY A 29 21.10 6.47 19.01
CA GLY A 29 20.73 5.30 19.81
C GLY A 29 19.56 5.54 20.77
N GLU A 30 18.77 6.59 20.56
CA GLU A 30 17.53 6.84 21.31
C GLU A 30 16.46 5.79 20.98
N ILE A 31 16.43 5.32 19.73
CA ILE A 31 15.61 4.19 19.27
C ILE A 31 16.50 3.13 18.63
N ASP A 32 16.15 1.86 18.79
CA ASP A 32 16.92 0.73 18.25
C ASP A 32 16.64 0.43 16.76
N ALA A 33 15.46 0.83 16.27
CA ALA A 33 15.01 0.60 14.91
C ALA A 33 13.96 1.65 14.51
N ALA A 34 13.86 1.92 13.21
CA ALA A 34 12.86 2.81 12.64
C ALA A 34 12.31 2.26 11.31
N ILE A 35 11.02 2.52 11.05
CA ILE A 35 10.38 2.31 9.75
C ILE A 35 10.02 3.69 9.21
N GLY A 36 10.33 3.96 7.93
CA GLY A 36 9.99 5.24 7.30
C GLY A 36 10.96 6.39 7.59
N ALA A 37 12.15 6.12 8.14
CA ALA A 37 13.17 7.15 8.40
C ALA A 37 13.86 7.68 7.11
N GLY A 38 13.57 7.10 5.94
CA GLY A 38 14.23 7.43 4.69
C GLY A 38 15.70 6.95 4.64
N PRO A 39 16.48 7.41 3.64
CA PRO A 39 17.90 7.09 3.55
C PRO A 39 18.69 7.81 4.65
N ILE A 40 19.53 7.06 5.38
CA ILE A 40 20.39 7.57 6.46
C ILE A 40 21.85 7.35 6.07
N ASP A 41 22.63 8.43 6.02
CA ASP A 41 24.08 8.39 5.76
C ASP A 41 24.85 8.38 7.10
N SER A 42 24.95 7.20 7.72
CA SER A 42 25.71 6.99 8.96
C SER A 42 26.30 5.57 8.99
N PRO A 43 27.58 5.40 9.39
CA PRO A 43 28.18 4.07 9.52
C PRO A 43 27.59 3.25 10.69
N ASP A 44 26.90 3.92 11.62
CA ASP A 44 26.30 3.28 12.81
C ASP A 44 24.89 2.73 12.53
N VAL A 45 24.34 3.02 11.35
CA VAL A 45 23.01 2.57 10.94
C VAL A 45 23.14 1.61 9.76
N ARG A 46 22.32 0.56 9.79
CA ARG A 46 22.25 -0.43 8.70
C ARG A 46 20.81 -0.84 8.43
N PRO A 47 20.47 -1.23 7.20
CA PRO A 47 19.20 -1.88 6.91
C PRO A 47 18.99 -3.11 7.80
N LEU A 48 17.77 -3.30 8.31
CA LEU A 48 17.40 -4.48 9.09
C LEU A 48 17.42 -5.74 8.21
N PHE A 49 16.91 -5.63 6.98
CA PHE A 49 16.96 -6.66 5.96
C PHE A 49 18.08 -6.34 4.97
N PRO A 50 19.06 -7.24 4.76
CA PRO A 50 20.20 -6.98 3.89
C PRO A 50 19.80 -6.91 2.41
N GLU A 51 18.86 -7.75 1.99
CA GLU A 51 18.37 -7.84 0.61
C GLU A 51 16.84 -7.61 0.58
N PRO A 52 16.38 -6.35 0.74
CA PRO A 52 14.96 -6.05 0.86
C PRO A 52 14.18 -6.44 -0.40
N ALA A 53 14.73 -6.19 -1.59
CA ALA A 53 14.06 -6.53 -2.85
C ALA A 53 13.86 -8.04 -3.04
N GLU A 54 14.83 -8.87 -2.62
CA GLU A 54 14.67 -10.32 -2.66
C GLU A 54 13.67 -10.79 -1.60
N SER A 55 13.71 -10.20 -0.40
CA SER A 55 12.78 -10.51 0.69
C SER A 55 11.33 -10.20 0.30
N ASP A 56 11.10 -9.05 -0.35
CA ASP A 56 9.78 -8.65 -0.86
C ASP A 56 9.28 -9.62 -1.93
N ALA A 57 10.15 -10.02 -2.87
CA ALA A 57 9.81 -10.97 -3.91
C ALA A 57 9.49 -12.36 -3.32
N GLN A 58 10.26 -12.83 -2.35
CA GLN A 58 10.00 -14.09 -1.65
C GLN A 58 8.65 -14.04 -0.91
N TRP A 59 8.38 -12.94 -0.20
CA TRP A 59 7.12 -12.74 0.51
C TRP A 59 5.92 -12.73 -0.45
N PHE A 60 6.02 -12.00 -1.56
CA PHE A 60 4.98 -12.02 -2.59
C PHE A 60 4.78 -13.42 -3.17
N ASN A 61 5.84 -14.16 -3.47
CA ASN A 61 5.74 -15.52 -4.01
C ASN A 61 5.13 -16.51 -3.01
N GLU A 62 5.39 -16.36 -1.72
CA GLU A 62 4.86 -17.22 -0.66
C GLU A 62 3.39 -16.91 -0.34
N TYR A 63 3.07 -15.62 -0.18
CA TYR A 63 1.77 -15.20 0.33
C TYR A 63 0.83 -14.68 -0.75
N GLY A 64 1.32 -14.30 -1.93
CA GLY A 64 0.52 -13.72 -3.02
C GLY A 64 -0.23 -12.45 -2.62
N ILE A 65 0.27 -11.72 -1.62
CA ILE A 65 -0.30 -10.46 -1.17
C ILE A 65 0.51 -9.34 -1.82
N TYR A 66 -0.17 -8.42 -2.50
CA TYR A 66 0.45 -7.25 -3.10
C TYR A 66 0.02 -6.00 -2.32
N PRO A 67 0.94 -5.27 -1.65
CA PRO A 67 0.58 -4.15 -0.78
C PRO A 67 -0.17 -3.03 -1.50
N ILE A 68 -1.21 -2.49 -0.85
CA ILE A 68 -2.01 -1.36 -1.36
C ILE A 68 -1.61 -0.11 -0.57
N SER A 69 -0.99 0.87 -1.23
CA SER A 69 -0.61 2.14 -0.59
C SER A 69 -1.63 3.26 -0.83
N HIS A 70 -2.43 3.18 -1.88
CA HIS A 70 -3.34 4.26 -2.30
C HIS A 70 -4.67 3.66 -2.74
N MET A 71 -5.76 4.37 -2.43
CA MET A 71 -7.11 4.00 -2.79
C MET A 71 -7.90 5.25 -3.22
N MET A 72 -8.79 5.09 -4.20
CA MET A 72 -9.75 6.11 -4.57
C MET A 72 -11.07 5.86 -3.82
N VAL A 73 -11.56 6.88 -3.15
CA VAL A 73 -12.84 6.83 -2.42
C VAL A 73 -13.81 7.87 -2.98
N VAL A 74 -15.07 7.48 -3.10
CA VAL A 74 -16.16 8.35 -3.56
C VAL A 74 -17.25 8.34 -2.49
N LYS A 75 -17.79 9.52 -2.18
CA LYS A 75 -18.91 9.62 -1.24
C LYS A 75 -20.13 8.86 -1.79
N ASN A 76 -20.80 8.08 -0.94
CA ASN A 76 -21.98 7.30 -1.32
C ASN A 76 -23.05 8.15 -2.02
N GLU A 77 -23.35 9.34 -1.49
CA GLU A 77 -24.32 10.28 -2.09
C GLU A 77 -24.01 10.64 -3.55
N GLN A 78 -22.73 10.66 -3.94
CA GLN A 78 -22.33 10.94 -5.32
C GLN A 78 -22.55 9.74 -6.25
N LEU A 79 -22.34 8.52 -5.75
CA LEU A 79 -22.62 7.29 -6.49
C LEU A 79 -24.13 7.09 -6.67
N GLU A 80 -24.91 7.39 -5.64
CA GLU A 80 -26.38 7.33 -5.69
C GLU A 80 -26.95 8.36 -6.68
N ALA A 81 -26.46 9.61 -6.64
CA ALA A 81 -26.91 10.67 -7.54
C ALA A 81 -26.40 10.48 -8.98
N ASN A 82 -25.26 9.81 -9.17
CA ASN A 82 -24.62 9.62 -10.46
C ASN A 82 -24.20 8.14 -10.65
N PRO A 83 -25.13 7.22 -10.93
CA PRO A 83 -24.82 5.79 -11.03
C PRO A 83 -23.76 5.45 -12.08
N TRP A 84 -23.55 6.28 -13.09
CA TRP A 84 -22.53 6.10 -14.14
C TRP A 84 -21.10 6.47 -13.68
N LEU A 85 -20.95 7.17 -12.55
CA LEU A 85 -19.68 7.76 -12.13
C LEU A 85 -18.59 6.72 -11.85
N HIS A 86 -18.96 5.59 -11.25
CA HIS A 86 -18.00 4.54 -10.90
C HIS A 86 -17.34 3.92 -12.13
N GLU A 87 -18.12 3.56 -13.16
CA GLU A 87 -17.62 3.02 -14.44
C GLU A 87 -16.73 4.04 -15.15
N GLU A 88 -17.13 5.31 -15.17
CA GLU A 88 -16.36 6.37 -15.83
C GLU A 88 -15.01 6.59 -15.13
N LEU A 89 -14.99 6.65 -13.79
CA LEU A 89 -13.77 6.75 -13.01
C LEU A 89 -12.84 5.54 -13.23
N TYR A 90 -13.38 4.33 -13.15
CA TYR A 90 -12.60 3.12 -13.40
C TYR A 90 -11.98 3.13 -14.79
N SER A 91 -12.78 3.40 -15.82
CA SER A 91 -12.36 3.51 -17.21
C SER A 91 -11.29 4.58 -17.41
N LEU A 92 -11.42 5.73 -16.76
CA LEU A 92 -10.44 6.82 -16.83
C LEU A 92 -9.07 6.40 -16.31
N PHE A 93 -9.02 5.77 -15.13
CA PHE A 93 -7.75 5.31 -14.54
C PHE A 93 -7.14 4.14 -15.32
N GLU A 94 -7.95 3.19 -15.78
CA GLU A 94 -7.52 2.13 -16.70
C GLU A 94 -6.91 2.70 -17.98
N GLN A 95 -7.50 3.75 -18.56
CA GLN A 95 -6.93 4.44 -19.71
C GLN A 95 -5.64 5.18 -19.38
N ALA A 96 -5.56 5.81 -18.20
CA ALA A 96 -4.41 6.58 -17.76
C ALA A 96 -3.16 5.72 -17.55
N LYS A 97 -3.29 4.45 -17.14
CA LYS A 97 -2.12 3.56 -16.95
C LYS A 97 -1.56 2.97 -18.25
N LYS A 98 -2.36 2.90 -19.33
CA LYS A 98 -1.96 2.26 -20.61
C LYS A 98 -0.64 2.77 -21.20
N PRO A 99 -0.32 4.08 -21.20
CA PRO A 99 0.96 4.57 -21.72
C PRO A 99 2.16 3.98 -20.99
N LEU A 100 2.09 3.86 -19.65
CA LEU A 100 3.15 3.25 -18.85
C LEU A 100 3.29 1.76 -19.16
N MET A 101 2.17 1.03 -19.25
CA MET A 101 2.20 -0.40 -19.60
C MET A 101 2.85 -0.64 -20.97
N LYS A 102 2.56 0.20 -21.96
CA LYS A 102 3.22 0.12 -23.28
C LYS A 102 4.74 0.36 -23.21
N GLN A 103 5.21 1.19 -22.28
CA GLN A 103 6.64 1.40 -22.08
C GLN A 103 7.30 0.15 -21.50
N PHE A 104 6.62 -0.59 -20.61
CA PHE A 104 7.12 -1.88 -20.12
C PHE A 104 7.27 -2.90 -21.24
N ASP A 105 6.26 -3.02 -22.11
CA ASP A 105 6.28 -3.96 -23.25
C ASP A 105 7.37 -3.62 -24.28
N SER A 106 7.79 -2.35 -24.35
CA SER A 106 8.84 -1.91 -25.28
C SER A 106 10.25 -2.36 -24.90
N GLY A 107 10.44 -2.87 -23.67
CA GLY A 107 11.75 -3.24 -23.14
C GLY A 107 12.63 -2.05 -22.76
N ALA A 108 12.10 -0.83 -22.79
CA ALA A 108 12.80 0.36 -22.32
C ALA A 108 13.08 0.27 -20.82
N SER A 109 14.28 0.68 -20.40
CA SER A 109 14.58 0.91 -18.99
C SER A 109 13.99 2.24 -18.56
N LEU A 110 13.14 2.22 -17.54
CA LEU A 110 12.53 3.44 -17.00
C LEU A 110 13.36 4.00 -15.84
N SER A 111 13.00 5.19 -15.37
CA SER A 111 13.75 5.92 -14.35
C SER A 111 12.83 6.48 -13.28
N GLY A 112 13.37 6.74 -12.08
CA GLY A 112 12.56 7.21 -10.95
C GLY A 112 11.50 6.19 -10.56
N GLU A 113 10.29 6.65 -10.28
CA GLU A 113 9.20 5.81 -9.80
C GLU A 113 8.77 4.73 -10.81
N ASP A 114 8.81 5.06 -12.10
CA ASP A 114 8.47 4.13 -13.17
C ASP A 114 9.42 2.92 -13.21
N ALA A 115 10.67 3.08 -12.77
CA ALA A 115 11.62 1.97 -12.64
C ALA A 115 11.24 1.03 -11.48
N ASN A 116 10.74 1.58 -10.36
CA ASN A 116 10.27 0.81 -9.23
C ASN A 116 9.05 -0.04 -9.63
N ILE A 117 8.09 0.57 -10.32
CA ILE A 117 6.90 -0.13 -10.84
C ILE A 117 7.32 -1.20 -11.86
N GLN A 118 8.29 -0.92 -12.74
CA GLN A 118 8.80 -1.91 -13.69
C GLN A 118 9.48 -3.10 -13.00
N ASN A 119 10.26 -2.86 -11.95
CA ASN A 119 10.88 -3.93 -11.15
C ASN A 119 9.82 -4.82 -10.51
N MET A 120 8.77 -4.19 -9.97
CA MET A 120 7.67 -4.90 -9.35
C MET A 120 6.88 -5.75 -10.35
N ALA A 121 6.71 -5.29 -11.58
CA ALA A 121 6.10 -6.06 -12.67
C ALA A 121 6.77 -7.43 -12.88
N ARG A 122 8.10 -7.49 -12.71
CA ARG A 122 8.88 -8.73 -12.83
C ARG A 122 8.64 -9.70 -11.67
N ILE A 123 8.31 -9.18 -10.48
CA ILE A 123 7.98 -9.97 -9.29
C ILE A 123 6.57 -10.53 -9.42
N VAL A 124 5.60 -9.68 -9.76
CA VAL A 124 4.18 -10.09 -9.82
C VAL A 124 3.83 -10.92 -11.06
N GLY A 125 4.66 -10.85 -12.11
CA GLY A 125 4.48 -11.65 -13.33
C GLY A 125 3.31 -11.20 -14.21
N GLY A 126 2.92 -9.93 -14.13
CA GLY A 126 1.74 -9.38 -14.80
C GLY A 126 1.64 -7.86 -14.65
N ASP A 127 0.41 -7.36 -14.54
CA ASP A 127 0.14 -5.94 -14.30
C ASP A 127 0.55 -5.55 -12.86
N PRO A 128 1.56 -4.68 -12.66
CA PRO A 128 1.98 -4.22 -11.33
C PRO A 128 1.06 -3.14 -10.74
N LEU A 129 0.08 -2.66 -11.52
CA LEU A 129 -0.92 -1.67 -11.12
C LEU A 129 -2.34 -2.20 -11.39
N PRO A 130 -2.70 -3.35 -10.81
CA PRO A 130 -4.02 -3.90 -11.03
C PRO A 130 -5.08 -3.01 -10.37
N PHE A 131 -6.19 -2.80 -11.08
CA PHE A 131 -7.37 -2.14 -10.53
C PHE A 131 -8.49 -3.17 -10.30
N GLY A 132 -9.50 -2.76 -9.54
CA GLY A 132 -10.64 -3.59 -9.19
C GLY A 132 -10.48 -4.37 -7.88
N LEU A 133 -11.60 -4.78 -7.31
CA LEU A 133 -11.59 -5.52 -6.05
C LEU A 133 -11.04 -6.93 -6.25
N GLU A 134 -11.43 -7.64 -7.31
CA GLU A 134 -11.04 -9.05 -7.49
C GLU A 134 -9.53 -9.25 -7.56
N SER A 135 -8.82 -8.30 -8.19
CA SER A 135 -7.37 -8.34 -8.29
C SER A 135 -6.65 -8.10 -6.96
N SER A 136 -7.33 -7.46 -6.00
CA SER A 136 -6.77 -7.05 -4.71
C SER A 136 -7.46 -7.70 -3.51
N ARG A 137 -8.47 -8.56 -3.74
CA ARG A 137 -9.34 -9.16 -2.71
C ARG A 137 -8.55 -9.84 -1.61
N LYS A 138 -7.56 -10.65 -1.98
CA LYS A 138 -6.68 -11.33 -1.00
C LYS A 138 -5.95 -10.33 -0.10
N THR A 139 -5.43 -9.24 -0.66
CA THR A 139 -4.78 -8.19 0.12
C THR A 139 -5.77 -7.48 1.03
N VAL A 140 -6.94 -7.06 0.50
CA VAL A 140 -7.97 -6.35 1.25
C VAL A 140 -8.47 -7.20 2.42
N ASP A 141 -8.84 -8.45 2.17
CA ASP A 141 -9.35 -9.36 3.20
C ASP A 141 -8.29 -9.64 4.28
N THR A 142 -7.02 -9.78 3.88
CA THR A 142 -5.91 -9.96 4.83
C THR A 142 -5.71 -8.70 5.67
N PHE A 143 -5.80 -7.50 5.07
CA PHE A 143 -5.68 -6.23 5.76
C PHE A 143 -6.82 -6.01 6.76
N ILE A 144 -8.06 -6.33 6.38
CA ILE A 144 -9.22 -6.34 7.29
C ILE A 144 -8.95 -7.28 8.46
N GLN A 145 -8.45 -8.49 8.20
CA GLN A 145 -8.15 -9.43 9.28
C GLN A 145 -7.05 -8.92 10.22
N PHE A 146 -6.00 -8.29 9.69
CA PHE A 146 -4.94 -7.70 10.51
C PHE A 146 -5.45 -6.54 11.36
N THR A 147 -6.23 -5.63 10.79
CA THR A 147 -6.82 -4.51 11.53
C THR A 147 -7.79 -4.97 12.62
N LEU A 148 -8.57 -6.02 12.36
CA LEU A 148 -9.43 -6.63 13.38
C LEU A 148 -8.60 -7.28 14.51
N ASN A 149 -7.57 -8.06 14.16
CA ASN A 149 -6.70 -8.72 15.13
C ASN A 149 -5.94 -7.73 16.02
N GLN A 150 -5.56 -6.58 15.45
CA GLN A 150 -4.90 -5.48 16.16
C GLN A 150 -5.89 -4.54 16.88
N GLN A 151 -7.19 -4.83 16.82
CA GLN A 151 -8.26 -4.02 17.43
C GLN A 151 -8.32 -2.58 16.91
N ILE A 152 -7.80 -2.33 15.70
CA ILE A 152 -7.94 -1.05 14.99
C ILE A 152 -9.40 -0.85 14.60
N ILE A 153 -10.04 -1.90 14.08
CA ILE A 153 -11.49 -1.96 13.93
C ILE A 153 -12.08 -2.88 15.00
N ARG A 154 -13.27 -2.53 15.52
CA ARG A 154 -13.93 -3.29 16.60
C ARG A 154 -14.85 -4.38 16.09
N GLU A 155 -15.37 -4.19 14.88
CA GLU A 155 -16.31 -5.10 14.24
C GLU A 155 -15.73 -5.58 12.91
N PRO A 156 -15.96 -6.85 12.54
CA PRO A 156 -15.56 -7.34 11.24
C PRO A 156 -16.35 -6.62 10.15
N VAL A 157 -15.66 -6.27 9.07
CA VAL A 157 -16.25 -5.79 7.81
C VAL A 157 -15.85 -6.75 6.70
N THR A 158 -16.65 -6.86 5.64
CA THR A 158 -16.23 -7.62 4.44
C THR A 158 -15.76 -6.68 3.33
N SER A 159 -14.96 -7.20 2.41
CA SER A 159 -14.54 -6.42 1.25
C SER A 159 -15.74 -5.97 0.39
N GLU A 160 -16.81 -6.76 0.29
CA GLU A 160 -18.04 -6.38 -0.43
C GLU A 160 -18.80 -5.22 0.23
N GLU A 161 -18.71 -5.09 1.54
CA GLU A 161 -19.32 -3.96 2.26
C GLU A 161 -18.56 -2.66 1.99
N LEU A 162 -17.23 -2.74 1.82
CA LEU A 162 -16.37 -1.59 1.54
C LEU A 162 -16.37 -1.20 0.05
N PHE A 163 -16.49 -2.18 -0.84
CA PHE A 163 -16.40 -2.02 -2.28
C PHE A 163 -17.69 -2.55 -2.93
N PRO A 164 -18.63 -1.67 -3.33
CA PRO A 164 -19.89 -2.10 -3.93
C PRO A 164 -19.65 -2.95 -5.20
N VAL A 165 -20.50 -3.96 -5.39
CA VAL A 165 -20.39 -5.05 -6.39
C VAL A 165 -20.14 -4.61 -7.84
N SER A 166 -20.40 -3.34 -8.17
CA SER A 166 -20.13 -2.79 -9.51
C SER A 166 -18.69 -2.32 -9.73
N ALA A 167 -17.80 -2.46 -8.73
CA ALA A 167 -16.35 -2.26 -8.91
C ALA A 167 -15.71 -3.52 -9.54
N HIS A 168 -15.98 -3.71 -10.84
CA HIS A 168 -15.28 -4.70 -11.67
C HIS A 168 -13.81 -4.34 -11.86
#